data_AF-A0A7L8S8F7-F1
#
_entry.id   AF-A0A7L8S8F7-F1
#
_cell.length_a   1.000
_cell.length_b   1.000
_cell.length_c   1.000
_cell.angle_alpha   90.00
_cell.angle_beta   90.00
_cell.angle_gamma   90.00
#
_symmetry.space_group_name_H-M   'P 1'
#
loop_
_entity.id
_entity.type
_entity.pdbx_description
1 polymer ?
#
loop_
_entity_poly.entity_id
_entity_poly.type
_entity_poly.pdbx_seq_one_letter_code
_entity_poly.pdbx_strand_id
1 'polypeptide(L)'
;MTQAELFFPRPAPPPSTAFHFHEPAPMVLPEASEDELREAFSAKLIDYPHSSADAVRVAEQRFRRELEKQLGADVLPVMRAFQNASESSDTDLTKSEIALAARWIKAYDAARKAGFRDLGDTDEAYFEVKAI
;
A
#
# COMPACT_ATOMS: atom_id res chain seq x y z
N MET A 1 48.60 49.03 46.40
CA MET A 1 48.88 47.61 46.10
C MET A 1 47.69 46.81 46.60
N THR A 2 46.91 46.20 45.69
CA THR A 2 46.01 45.03 45.82
C THR A 2 45.14 45.00 44.56
N GLN A 3 45.38 44.11 43.58
CA GLN A 3 45.16 42.66 43.54
C GLN A 3 43.71 42.31 43.17
N ALA A 4 43.57 41.95 41.88
CA ALA A 4 42.69 40.96 41.23
C ALA A 4 41.31 40.65 41.82
N GLU A 5 40.27 40.74 40.98
CA GLU A 5 39.35 39.67 40.52
C GLU A 5 38.42 40.30 39.46
N LEU A 6 38.60 40.03 38.16
CA LEU A 6 37.96 38.93 37.42
C LEU A 6 36.42 39.00 37.46
N PHE A 7 35.78 39.50 36.40
CA PHE A 7 34.95 38.70 35.49
C PHE A 7 34.30 39.60 34.42
N PHE A 8 34.36 39.11 33.19
CA PHE A 8 34.19 39.82 31.93
C PHE A 8 32.72 40.17 31.61
N PRO A 9 32.44 41.28 30.90
CA PRO A 9 31.12 41.52 30.32
C PRO A 9 30.81 40.46 29.25
N ARG A 10 29.60 39.91 29.31
CA ARG A 10 29.03 38.88 28.44
C ARG A 10 29.27 39.18 26.95
N PRO A 11 29.85 38.26 26.15
CA PRO A 11 29.90 38.44 24.71
C PRO A 11 28.47 38.34 24.14
N ALA A 12 28.08 39.32 23.31
CA ALA A 12 26.86 39.25 22.53
C ALA A 12 26.95 38.05 21.57
N PRO A 13 25.85 37.29 21.36
CA PRO A 13 25.86 36.23 20.36
C PRO A 13 26.07 36.86 18.97
N PRO A 14 26.90 36.25 18.10
CA PRO A 14 26.95 36.68 16.70
C PRO A 14 25.58 36.45 16.05
N PRO A 15 25.20 37.24 15.02
CA PRO A 15 24.10 36.85 14.18
C PRO A 15 24.47 35.50 13.57
N SER A 16 23.66 34.47 13.84
CA SER A 16 23.71 33.22 13.08
C SER A 16 23.33 33.56 11.65
N THR A 17 24.32 33.97 10.86
CA THR A 17 24.28 33.78 9.42
C THR A 17 24.37 32.28 9.21
N ALA A 18 23.23 31.61 9.36
CA ALA A 18 23.01 30.33 8.75
C ALA A 18 23.07 30.61 7.24
N PHE A 19 24.29 30.63 6.70
CA PHE A 19 24.54 30.13 5.37
C PHE A 19 23.98 28.71 5.36
N HIS A 20 22.67 28.60 5.15
CA HIS A 20 22.12 27.44 4.49
C HIS A 20 22.77 27.47 3.12
N PHE A 21 23.92 26.81 3.02
CA PHE A 21 24.32 26.17 1.80
C PHE A 21 23.08 25.41 1.36
N HIS A 22 22.34 25.99 0.42
CA HIS A 22 21.32 25.28 -0.31
C HIS A 22 22.12 24.30 -1.17
N GLU A 23 22.57 23.22 -0.53
CA GLU A 23 22.76 21.98 -1.24
C GLU A 23 21.44 21.79 -1.98
N PRO A 24 21.42 21.83 -3.32
CA PRO A 24 20.21 21.49 -4.02
C PRO A 24 19.95 20.06 -3.56
N ALA A 25 18.98 19.91 -2.66
CA ALA A 25 18.51 18.60 -2.25
C ALA A 25 18.39 17.80 -3.54
N PRO A 26 18.96 16.58 -3.62
CA PRO A 26 18.72 15.75 -4.79
C PRO A 26 17.22 15.78 -4.94
N MET A 27 16.76 16.22 -6.10
CA MET A 27 15.36 16.30 -6.44
C MET A 27 14.83 14.90 -6.16
N VAL A 28 14.29 14.71 -4.97
CA VAL A 28 13.54 13.53 -4.61
C VAL A 28 12.31 13.75 -5.46
N LEU A 29 12.39 13.31 -6.72
CA LEU A 29 11.25 12.71 -7.39
C LEU A 29 10.53 11.99 -6.27
N PRO A 30 9.24 12.27 -5.98
CA PRO A 30 8.52 11.38 -5.12
C PRO A 30 8.68 10.02 -5.81
N GLU A 31 9.59 9.19 -5.30
CA GLU A 31 9.55 7.77 -5.53
C GLU A 31 8.14 7.46 -5.09
N ALA A 32 7.26 7.21 -6.07
CA ALA A 32 5.88 6.83 -5.86
C ALA A 32 5.95 5.80 -4.77
N SER A 33 5.63 6.23 -3.54
CA SER A 33 6.17 5.56 -2.39
C SER A 33 5.56 4.18 -2.43
N GLU A 34 6.34 3.13 -2.17
CA GLU A 34 5.78 1.77 -2.12
C GLU A 34 4.58 1.71 -1.15
N ASP A 35 4.45 2.70 -0.25
CA ASP A 35 3.27 2.99 0.58
C ASP A 35 2.04 3.64 -0.12
N GLU A 36 2.18 4.44 -1.18
CA GLU A 36 1.03 4.91 -1.97
C GLU A 36 0.40 3.80 -2.81
N LEU A 37 1.23 2.85 -3.30
CA LEU A 37 0.72 1.59 -3.86
C LEU A 37 0.11 0.71 -2.76
N ARG A 38 0.58 0.82 -1.51
CA ARG A 38 -0.06 0.16 -0.37
C ARG A 38 -1.44 0.73 -0.02
N GLU A 39 -1.77 1.94 -0.45
CA GLU A 39 -3.10 2.54 -0.27
C GLU A 39 -3.99 2.48 -1.51
N ALA A 40 -3.56 1.85 -2.61
CA ALA A 40 -4.38 1.77 -3.81
C ALA A 40 -5.66 0.93 -3.63
N PHE A 41 -5.59 -0.13 -2.82
CA PHE A 41 -6.72 -1.02 -2.55
C PHE A 41 -6.57 -1.68 -1.18
N SER A 42 -7.71 -2.07 -0.59
CA SER A 42 -7.81 -2.87 0.63
C SER A 42 -8.30 -4.28 0.30
N ALA A 43 -7.76 -5.27 0.99
CA ALA A 43 -8.25 -6.64 0.97
C ALA A 43 -8.62 -7.05 2.39
N LYS A 44 -9.88 -7.45 2.60
CA LYS A 44 -10.41 -7.86 3.91
C LYS A 44 -10.98 -9.25 3.84
N LEU A 45 -10.75 -10.03 4.89
CA LEU A 45 -11.37 -11.34 5.00
C LEU A 45 -12.76 -11.21 5.62
N ILE A 46 -13.77 -11.72 4.94
CA ILE A 46 -15.18 -11.68 5.35
C ILE A 46 -15.68 -13.10 5.60
N ASP A 47 -16.68 -13.23 6.49
CA ASP A 47 -17.35 -14.49 6.85
C ASP A 47 -16.39 -15.58 7.35
N TYR A 48 -15.29 -15.19 8.01
CA TYR A 48 -14.37 -16.13 8.65
C TYR A 48 -14.81 -16.44 10.09
N PRO A 49 -15.18 -17.69 10.40
CA PRO A 49 -15.78 -18.05 11.70
C PRO A 49 -14.78 -18.06 12.87
N HIS A 50 -13.47 -18.03 12.59
CA HIS A 50 -12.45 -18.09 13.63
C HIS A 50 -11.92 -16.70 14.00
N SER A 51 -11.95 -16.37 15.28
CA SER A 51 -11.59 -15.03 15.81
C SER A 51 -10.08 -14.79 15.97
N SER A 52 -9.23 -15.57 15.30
CA SER A 52 -7.77 -15.38 15.34
C SER A 52 -7.37 -14.17 14.50
N ALA A 53 -7.47 -12.97 15.08
CA ALA A 53 -7.16 -11.71 14.42
C ALA A 53 -5.76 -11.70 13.78
N ASP A 54 -4.77 -12.38 14.37
CA ASP A 54 -3.44 -12.56 13.77
C ASP A 54 -3.47 -13.41 12.49
N ALA A 55 -4.22 -14.51 12.47
CA ALA A 55 -4.34 -15.34 11.27
C ALA A 55 -5.03 -14.57 10.14
N VAL A 56 -6.11 -13.85 10.47
CA VAL A 56 -6.83 -12.98 9.53
C VAL A 56 -5.89 -11.93 8.92
N ARG A 57 -5.16 -11.18 9.76
CA ARG A 57 -4.20 -10.17 9.28
C ARG A 57 -3.12 -10.77 8.40
N VAL A 58 -2.59 -11.94 8.75
CA VAL A 58 -1.58 -12.64 7.95
C VAL A 58 -2.16 -13.08 6.60
N ALA A 59 -3.41 -13.58 6.58
CA ALA A 59 -4.11 -13.97 5.37
C ALA A 59 -4.33 -12.79 4.42
N GLU A 60 -4.86 -11.68 4.94
CA GLU A 60 -5.09 -10.44 4.20
C GLU A 60 -3.79 -9.89 3.61
N GLN A 61 -2.71 -9.84 4.39
CA GLN A 61 -1.40 -9.39 3.90
C GLN A 61 -0.85 -10.30 2.80
N ARG A 62 -1.00 -11.62 2.93
CA ARG A 62 -0.53 -12.58 1.93
C ARG A 62 -1.35 -12.49 0.65
N PHE A 63 -2.66 -12.39 0.78
CA PHE A 63 -3.57 -12.19 -0.32
C PHE A 63 -3.19 -10.92 -1.12
N ARG A 64 -2.99 -9.81 -0.41
CA ARG A 64 -2.55 -8.54 -1.00
C ARG A 64 -1.21 -8.69 -1.73
N ARG A 65 -0.20 -9.26 -1.07
CA ARG A 65 1.13 -9.47 -1.67
C ARG A 65 1.07 -10.34 -2.92
N GLU A 66 0.23 -11.36 -2.93
CA GLU A 66 0.08 -12.23 -4.10
C GLU A 66 -0.67 -11.50 -5.23
N LEU A 67 -1.69 -10.69 -4.95
CA LEU A 67 -2.32 -9.84 -5.97
C LEU A 67 -1.33 -8.85 -6.58
N GLU A 68 -0.54 -8.16 -5.74
CA GLU A 68 0.53 -7.24 -6.16
C GLU A 68 1.59 -7.98 -6.99
N LYS A 69 1.89 -9.23 -6.67
CA LYS A 69 2.83 -10.05 -7.45
C LYS A 69 2.26 -10.48 -8.81
N GLN A 70 0.96 -10.78 -8.90
CA GLN A 70 0.31 -11.26 -10.12
C GLN A 70 -0.01 -10.12 -11.11
N LEU A 71 -0.42 -8.96 -10.58
CA LEU A 71 -0.91 -7.84 -11.37
C LEU A 71 -0.02 -6.60 -11.27
N GLY A 72 0.77 -6.43 -10.20
CA GLY A 72 1.63 -5.26 -10.02
C GLY A 72 0.85 -3.96 -9.97
N ALA A 73 1.28 -2.98 -10.77
CA ALA A 73 0.57 -1.71 -10.92
C ALA A 73 -0.81 -1.85 -11.61
N ASP A 74 -1.09 -2.98 -12.26
CA ASP A 74 -2.35 -3.19 -12.99
C ASP A 74 -3.52 -3.61 -12.09
N VAL A 75 -3.34 -3.77 -10.77
CA VAL A 75 -4.40 -4.26 -9.87
C VAL A 75 -5.69 -3.45 -10.01
N LEU A 76 -5.61 -2.12 -9.93
CA LEU A 76 -6.77 -1.23 -10.03
C LEU A 76 -7.45 -1.23 -11.42
N PRO A 77 -6.74 -1.02 -12.54
CA PRO A 77 -7.37 -1.06 -13.85
C PRO A 77 -7.98 -2.43 -14.18
N VAL A 78 -7.33 -3.52 -13.76
CA VAL A 78 -7.83 -4.89 -13.95
C VAL A 78 -9.07 -5.15 -13.10
N MET A 79 -9.08 -4.71 -11.83
CA MET A 79 -10.23 -4.80 -10.94
C MET A 79 -11.42 -3.98 -11.47
N ARG A 80 -11.18 -2.75 -11.94
CA ARG A 80 -12.22 -1.90 -12.52
C ARG A 80 -12.79 -2.49 -13.81
N ALA A 81 -11.95 -3.06 -14.66
CA ALA A 81 -12.43 -3.77 -15.84
C ALA A 81 -13.33 -4.95 -15.47
N PHE A 82 -12.98 -5.71 -14.42
CA PHE A 82 -13.84 -6.79 -13.92
C PHE A 82 -15.17 -6.29 -13.34
N GLN A 83 -15.15 -5.21 -12.53
CA GLN A 83 -16.38 -4.63 -11.97
C GLN A 83 -17.29 -4.09 -13.08
N ASN A 84 -16.74 -3.29 -14.00
CA ASN A 84 -17.44 -2.84 -15.18
C ASN A 84 -18.01 -4.02 -15.98
N ALA A 85 -17.23 -5.11 -16.14
CA ALA A 85 -17.70 -6.31 -16.83
C ALA A 85 -18.82 -7.06 -16.09
N SER A 86 -18.84 -7.02 -14.77
CA SER A 86 -19.89 -7.65 -13.96
C SER A 86 -21.16 -6.81 -13.90
N GLU A 87 -21.05 -5.49 -13.99
CA GLU A 87 -22.17 -4.54 -13.97
C GLU A 87 -22.73 -4.26 -15.36
N SER A 88 -21.92 -4.43 -16.41
CA SER A 88 -22.31 -4.24 -17.81
C SER A 88 -22.79 -5.56 -18.42
N SER A 89 -23.73 -5.46 -19.37
CA SER A 89 -24.10 -6.60 -20.21
C SER A 89 -22.94 -6.95 -21.16
N ASP A 90 -22.68 -8.25 -21.38
CA ASP A 90 -21.57 -8.80 -22.19
C ASP A 90 -21.38 -8.13 -23.58
N THR A 91 -22.46 -7.57 -24.15
CA THR A 91 -22.47 -6.85 -25.42
C THR A 91 -21.73 -5.51 -25.45
N ASP A 92 -21.47 -4.88 -24.31
CA ASP A 92 -20.80 -3.58 -24.21
C ASP A 92 -19.30 -3.69 -23.86
N LEU A 93 -18.81 -4.90 -23.60
CA LEU A 93 -17.42 -5.10 -23.20
C LEU A 93 -16.48 -5.26 -24.39
N THR A 94 -15.39 -4.51 -24.37
CA THR A 94 -14.32 -4.70 -25.36
C THR A 94 -13.55 -5.99 -25.09
N LYS A 95 -12.95 -6.60 -26.13
CA LYS A 95 -12.10 -7.80 -25.98
C LYS A 95 -10.97 -7.59 -24.97
N SER A 96 -10.45 -6.37 -24.86
CA SER A 96 -9.42 -5.99 -23.90
C SER A 96 -9.93 -6.06 -22.47
N GLU A 97 -11.14 -5.57 -22.20
CA GLU A 97 -11.76 -5.63 -20.87
C GLU A 97 -12.07 -7.07 -20.45
N ILE A 98 -12.57 -7.89 -21.37
CA ILE A 98 -12.78 -9.33 -21.13
C ILE A 98 -11.45 -10.01 -20.75
N ALA A 99 -10.37 -9.69 -21.44
CA ALA A 99 -9.04 -10.22 -21.12
C ALA A 99 -8.53 -9.76 -19.75
N LEU A 100 -8.76 -8.49 -19.39
CA LEU A 100 -8.42 -7.95 -18.07
C LEU A 100 -9.27 -8.60 -16.97
N ALA A 101 -10.59 -8.72 -17.16
CA ALA A 101 -11.48 -9.40 -16.22
C ALA A 101 -11.09 -10.87 -16.01
N ALA A 102 -10.73 -11.60 -17.08
CA ALA A 102 -10.21 -12.96 -16.95
C ALA A 102 -8.86 -13.02 -16.21
N ARG A 103 -7.99 -12.02 -16.40
CA ARG A 103 -6.73 -11.87 -15.67
C ARG A 103 -6.98 -11.59 -14.18
N TRP A 104 -7.98 -10.77 -13.85
CA TRP A 104 -8.43 -10.51 -12.48
C TRP A 104 -8.81 -11.81 -11.78
N ILE A 105 -9.71 -12.60 -12.37
CA ILE A 105 -10.20 -13.85 -11.76
C ILE A 105 -9.04 -14.81 -11.45
N LYS A 106 -8.09 -14.96 -12.38
CA LYS A 106 -6.91 -15.82 -12.18
C LYS A 106 -5.99 -15.31 -11.06
N ALA A 107 -5.73 -14.01 -11.04
CA ALA A 107 -4.90 -13.40 -10.00
C ALA A 107 -5.57 -13.49 -8.62
N TYR A 108 -6.88 -13.22 -8.56
CA TYR A 108 -7.68 -13.33 -7.35
C TYR A 108 -7.71 -14.77 -6.83
N ASP A 109 -7.89 -15.78 -7.69
CA ASP A 109 -7.88 -17.19 -7.28
C ASP A 109 -6.51 -17.65 -6.74
N ALA A 110 -5.42 -17.21 -7.38
CA ALA A 110 -4.06 -17.45 -6.89
C ALA A 110 -3.83 -16.78 -5.52
N ALA A 111 -4.25 -15.53 -5.37
CA ALA A 111 -4.17 -14.78 -4.11
C ALA A 111 -5.03 -15.40 -3.01
N ARG A 112 -6.26 -15.84 -3.33
CA ARG A 112 -7.18 -16.53 -2.43
C ARG A 112 -6.54 -17.81 -1.90
N LYS A 113 -5.97 -18.63 -2.78
CA LYS A 113 -5.24 -19.86 -2.38
C LYS A 113 -4.04 -19.55 -1.47
N ALA A 114 -3.30 -18.48 -1.74
CA ALA A 114 -2.18 -18.06 -0.90
C ALA A 114 -2.63 -17.51 0.47
N GLY A 115 -3.73 -16.77 0.51
CA GLY A 115 -4.36 -16.25 1.73
C GLY A 115 -4.93 -17.36 2.61
N PHE A 116 -5.61 -18.34 2.01
CA PHE A 116 -6.20 -19.47 2.73
C PHE A 116 -5.25 -20.62 3.04
N ARG A 117 -4.02 -20.61 2.51
CA ARG A 117 -3.05 -21.68 2.73
C ARG A 117 -2.83 -22.05 4.21
N ASP A 118 -2.96 -21.07 5.11
CA ASP A 118 -2.77 -21.26 6.56
C ASP A 118 -4.03 -20.97 7.38
N LEU A 119 -5.17 -20.68 6.73
CA LEU A 119 -6.47 -20.60 7.37
C LEU A 119 -7.17 -21.92 7.07
N GLY A 120 -7.30 -22.79 8.08
CA GLY A 120 -7.84 -24.13 7.92
C GLY A 120 -9.23 -24.17 7.27
N ASP A 121 -10.29 -24.07 8.07
CA ASP A 121 -11.66 -24.12 7.55
C ASP A 121 -12.10 -22.74 7.04
N THR A 122 -12.33 -22.63 5.73
CA THR A 122 -12.63 -21.36 5.04
C THR A 122 -13.80 -21.52 4.07
N ASP A 123 -14.71 -22.47 4.35
CA ASP A 123 -15.77 -22.88 3.41
C ASP A 123 -16.69 -21.71 3.02
N GLU A 124 -17.01 -20.86 4.00
CA GLU A 124 -17.84 -19.65 3.82
C GLU A 124 -17.02 -18.36 3.65
N ALA A 125 -15.70 -18.41 3.89
CA ALA A 125 -14.88 -17.22 3.94
C ALA A 125 -14.43 -16.76 2.54
N TYR A 126 -14.40 -15.43 2.33
CA TYR A 126 -13.91 -14.83 1.10
C TYR A 126 -13.13 -13.54 1.35
N PHE A 127 -12.23 -13.21 0.42
CA PHE A 127 -11.49 -11.95 0.46
C PHE A 127 -12.25 -10.88 -0.32
N GLU A 128 -12.75 -9.88 0.37
CA GLU A 128 -13.30 -8.69 -0.25
C GLU A 128 -12.17 -7.74 -0.65
N VAL A 129 -12.16 -7.30 -1.91
CA VAL A 129 -11.17 -6.32 -2.41
C VAL A 129 -11.89 -5.05 -2.80
N LYS A 130 -11.44 -3.92 -2.25
CA LYS A 130 -12.02 -2.59 -2.49
C LYS A 130 -10.93 -1.60 -2.85
N ALA A 131 -11.13 -0.80 -3.90
CA ALA A 131 -10.33 0.41 -4.11
C ALA A 131 -10.55 1.36 -2.91
N ILE A 132 -9.49 2.04 -2.47
CA ILE A 132 -9.54 3.04 -1.41
C ILE A 132 -9.75 4.42 -2.03
#